data_AF-A0A4Y4C4S5-F1
#
_entry.id   AF-A0A4Y4C4S5-F1
#
_cell.length_a   1.000
_cell.length_b   1.000
_cell.length_c   1.000
_cell.angle_alpha   90.00
_cell.angle_beta   90.00
_cell.angle_gamma   90.00
#
_symmetry.space_group_name_H-M   'P 1'
#
loop_
_entity.id
_entity.type
_entity.pdbx_description
1 polymer ?
#
loop_
_entity_poly.entity_id
_entity_poly.type
_entity_poly.pdbx_seq_one_letter_code
_entity_poly.pdbx_strand_id
1 'polypeptide(L)'
;MRTMFQSVFDQETPDRVWAQARAVVDMLDDKLPKAASHLEEALDEILAFTAFSEAGVDEGVVQQSDGAVEQGDPLADQCREDLP
;
A
#
# COMPACT_ATOMS: atom_id res chain seq x y z
N MET A 1 -10.68 3.59 10.18
CA MET A 1 -10.13 2.67 11.21
C MET A 1 -9.44 1.54 10.48
N ARG A 2 -8.16 1.26 10.78
CA ARG A 2 -7.45 0.07 10.25
C ARG A 2 -7.65 -1.10 11.21
N THR A 3 -7.81 -2.30 10.68
CA THR A 3 -7.85 -3.54 11.46
C THR A 3 -6.43 -4.01 11.77
N MET A 4 -6.27 -4.88 12.77
CA MET A 4 -4.94 -5.41 13.18
C MET A 4 -4.17 -6.08 12.02
N PHE A 5 -4.87 -6.66 11.06
CA PHE A 5 -4.23 -7.21 9.85
C PHE A 5 -3.72 -6.12 8.90
N GLN A 6 -4.43 -4.98 8.79
CA GLN A 6 -4.00 -3.89 7.91
C GLN A 6 -2.70 -3.20 8.37
N SER A 7 -2.25 -3.40 9.61
CA SER A 7 -0.93 -2.92 10.06
C SER A 7 0.22 -3.85 9.69
N VAL A 8 -0.06 -5.10 9.27
CA VAL A 8 0.95 -6.04 8.76
C VAL A 8 1.59 -5.48 7.49
N PHE A 9 0.80 -4.83 6.63
CA PHE A 9 1.23 -4.27 5.36
C PHE A 9 1.88 -2.88 5.45
N ASP A 10 1.88 -2.25 6.62
CA ASP A 10 2.46 -0.92 6.83
C ASP A 10 3.97 -0.99 7.15
N GLN A 11 4.56 -2.19 7.14
CA GLN A 11 5.96 -2.38 7.51
C GLN A 11 6.90 -1.98 6.38
N GLU A 12 8.05 -1.41 6.75
CA GLU A 12 9.02 -0.85 5.82
C GLU A 12 9.86 -1.91 5.07
N THR A 13 9.88 -3.16 5.56
CA THR A 13 10.71 -4.24 4.99
C THR A 13 9.94 -5.54 4.88
N PRO A 14 10.22 -6.36 3.86
CA PRO A 14 9.56 -7.65 3.65
C PRO A 14 9.68 -8.56 4.89
N ASP A 15 10.86 -8.68 5.50
CA ASP A 15 11.06 -9.49 6.72
C ASP A 15 10.10 -9.12 7.85
N ARG A 16 9.83 -7.82 8.04
CA ARG A 16 8.92 -7.32 9.07
C ARG A 16 7.47 -7.67 8.75
N VAL A 17 7.07 -7.63 7.47
CA VAL A 17 5.73 -8.05 7.03
C VAL A 17 5.54 -9.53 7.34
N TRP A 18 6.50 -10.38 6.96
CA TRP A 18 6.45 -11.83 7.19
C TRP A 18 6.41 -12.19 8.67
N ALA A 19 7.25 -11.55 9.49
CA ALA A 19 7.28 -11.77 10.93
C ALA A 19 5.96 -11.38 11.60
N GLN A 20 5.38 -10.23 11.22
CA GLN A 20 4.11 -9.78 11.78
C GLN A 20 2.93 -10.65 11.30
N ALA A 21 2.93 -11.06 10.03
CA ALA A 21 1.92 -11.96 9.47
C ALA A 21 1.89 -13.30 10.22
N ARG A 22 3.05 -13.88 10.51
CA ARG A 22 3.14 -15.12 11.30
C ARG A 22 2.65 -14.94 12.74
N ALA A 23 2.99 -13.83 13.38
CA ALA A 23 2.48 -13.52 14.72
C ALA A 23 0.94 -13.37 14.75
N VAL A 24 0.33 -12.87 13.66
CA VAL A 24 -1.14 -12.81 13.53
C VAL A 24 -1.74 -14.21 13.35
N VAL A 25 -1.11 -15.07 12.54
CA VAL A 25 -1.53 -16.47 12.36
C VAL A 25 -1.48 -17.22 13.69
N ASP A 26 -0.40 -17.09 14.46
CA ASP A 26 -0.27 -17.74 15.77
C ASP A 26 -1.34 -17.24 16.77
N MET A 27 -1.70 -15.94 16.73
CA MET A 27 -2.81 -15.42 17.53
C MET A 27 -4.16 -16.00 17.09
N LEU A 28 -4.36 -16.17 15.78
CA LEU A 28 -5.58 -16.73 15.21
C LEU A 28 -5.72 -18.22 15.50
N ASP A 29 -4.63 -18.95 15.65
CA ASP A 29 -4.65 -20.40 15.90
C ASP A 29 -5.43 -20.77 17.18
N ASP A 30 -5.31 -19.96 18.24
CA ASP A 30 -5.97 -20.20 19.53
C ASP A 30 -7.52 -20.09 19.45
N LYS A 31 -8.05 -19.26 18.56
CA LYS A 31 -9.50 -18.97 18.47
C LYS A 31 -10.15 -19.48 17.19
N LEU A 32 -9.40 -19.52 16.10
CA LEU A 32 -9.87 -19.77 14.74
C LEU A 32 -8.83 -20.63 13.98
N PRO A 33 -8.55 -21.87 14.44
CA PRO A 33 -7.48 -22.70 13.88
C PRO A 33 -7.68 -23.02 12.39
N LYS A 34 -8.95 -23.13 11.95
CA LYS A 34 -9.26 -23.31 10.53
C LYS A 34 -8.89 -22.09 9.68
N ALA A 35 -9.11 -20.89 10.21
CA ALA A 35 -8.71 -19.66 9.52
C ALA A 35 -7.19 -19.48 9.55
N ALA A 36 -6.52 -19.84 10.65
CA ALA A 36 -5.07 -19.81 10.76
C ALA A 36 -4.41 -20.71 9.71
N SER A 37 -4.88 -21.96 9.57
CA SER A 37 -4.36 -22.90 8.57
C SER A 37 -4.54 -22.39 7.14
N HIS A 38 -5.73 -21.90 6.79
CA HIS A 38 -5.98 -21.34 5.45
C HIS A 38 -5.17 -20.08 5.17
N LEU A 39 -4.97 -19.23 6.18
CA LEU A 39 -4.18 -18.02 6.03
C LEU A 39 -2.69 -18.36 5.85
N GLU A 40 -2.17 -19.32 6.61
CA GLU A 40 -0.79 -19.80 6.51
C GLU A 40 -0.46 -20.36 5.11
N GLU A 41 -1.35 -21.18 4.54
CA GLU A 41 -1.19 -21.72 3.19
C GLU A 41 -1.21 -20.62 2.12
N ALA A 42 -2.00 -19.57 2.32
CA ALA A 42 -2.15 -18.46 1.38
C ALA A 42 -1.13 -17.32 1.58
N LEU A 43 -0.34 -17.32 2.67
CA LEU A 43 0.59 -16.22 2.98
C LEU A 43 1.62 -16.00 1.88
N ASP A 44 2.11 -17.06 1.24
CA ASP A 44 3.08 -16.97 0.16
C ASP A 44 2.53 -16.22 -1.06
N GLU A 45 1.31 -16.56 -1.48
CA GLU A 45 0.62 -15.88 -2.58
C GLU A 45 0.25 -14.43 -2.22
N ILE A 46 -0.20 -14.19 -0.98
CA ILE A 46 -0.62 -12.88 -0.50
C ILE A 46 0.59 -11.95 -0.33
N LEU A 47 1.73 -12.44 0.14
CA LEU A 47 2.94 -11.65 0.42
C LEU A 47 3.94 -11.63 -0.74
N ALA A 48 3.66 -12.29 -1.86
CA ALA A 48 4.50 -12.29 -3.05
C ALA A 48 4.89 -10.87 -3.53
N PHE A 49 4.02 -9.87 -3.32
CA PHE A 49 4.31 -8.48 -3.69
C PHE A 49 5.41 -7.83 -2.84
N THR A 50 5.67 -8.35 -1.63
CA THR A 50 6.69 -7.82 -0.71
C THR A 50 8.10 -8.27 -1.09
N ALA A 51 8.23 -9.44 -1.73
CA ALA A 51 9.50 -9.98 -2.21
C ALA A 51 10.20 -9.06 -3.24
N PHE A 52 9.44 -8.19 -3.92
CA PHE A 52 9.99 -7.22 -4.86
C PHE A 52 10.83 -6.11 -4.18
N SER A 53 10.61 -5.81 -2.89
CA SER A 53 11.36 -4.76 -2.18
C SER A 53 12.80 -5.14 -1.80
N GLU A 54 13.13 -6.43 -1.72
CA GLU A 54 14.51 -6.87 -1.47
C GLU A 54 15.31 -7.11 -2.76
N ALA A 55 14.62 -7.28 -3.89
CA ALA A 55 15.22 -7.43 -5.21
C ALA A 55 15.38 -6.07 -5.90
N GLY A 56 16.25 -5.20 -5.39
CA GLY A 56 16.67 -4.02 -6.13
C GLY A 56 17.41 -4.44 -7.42
N VAL A 57 16.75 -4.38 -8.59
CA VAL A 57 17.09 -3.53 -9.77
C VAL A 57 16.22 -3.86 -11.01
N ASP A 58 15.14 -3.11 -11.20
CA ASP A 58 14.90 -2.39 -12.47
C ASP A 58 14.05 -1.16 -12.12
N GLU A 59 14.73 -0.04 -11.91
CA GLU A 59 14.14 1.28 -11.70
C GLU A 59 13.50 1.73 -13.03
N GLY A 60 12.37 1.12 -13.40
CA GLY A 60 11.82 1.27 -14.75
C GLY A 60 10.32 1.03 -14.94
N VAL A 61 9.59 0.45 -13.98
CA VAL A 61 8.15 0.14 -14.19
C VAL A 61 7.29 0.45 -12.96
N VAL A 62 7.21 1.72 -12.61
CA VAL A 62 5.97 2.31 -12.07
C VAL A 62 5.86 3.71 -12.65
N GLN A 63 5.37 3.79 -13.89
CA GLN A 63 4.77 5.02 -14.39
C GLN A 63 3.47 5.23 -13.63
N GLN A 64 3.59 5.85 -12.46
CA GLN A 64 2.50 6.58 -11.85
C GLN A 64 2.28 7.76 -12.78
N SER A 65 1.34 7.63 -13.72
CA SER A 65 0.95 8.70 -14.62
C SER A 65 0.65 9.93 -13.76
N ASP A 66 1.53 10.92 -13.85
CA ASP A 66 1.30 12.24 -13.28
C ASP A 66 -0.05 12.68 -13.81
N GLY A 67 -1.03 12.72 -12.90
CA GLY A 67 -2.34 13.25 -13.20
C GLY A 67 -2.13 14.73 -13.49
N ALA A 68 -1.93 15.05 -14.76
CA ALA A 68 -2.10 16.38 -15.28
C ALA A 68 -3.55 16.76 -14.97
N VAL A 69 -3.73 17.38 -13.81
CA VAL A 69 -4.84 18.28 -13.55
C VAL A 69 -4.67 19.40 -14.56
N GLU A 70 -5.19 19.20 -15.78
CA GLU A 70 -5.58 20.32 -16.60
C GLU A 70 -6.72 20.99 -15.82
N GLN A 71 -6.34 21.85 -14.88
CA GLN A 71 -7.20 22.90 -14.37
C GLN A 71 -7.56 23.71 -15.60
N GLY A 72 -8.67 23.34 -16.22
CA GLY A 72 -9.35 24.15 -17.20
C GLY A 72 -9.43 25.55 -16.62
N ASP A 73 -8.76 26.47 -17.30
CA ASP A 73 -8.77 27.90 -17.10
C ASP A 73 -10.15 28.36 -16.63
N PRO A 74 -10.33 28.80 -15.36
CA PRO A 74 -11.48 29.60 -15.02
C PRO A 74 -11.16 31.01 -15.52
N LEU A 75 -11.65 31.30 -16.73
CA LEU A 75 -11.82 32.64 -17.27
C LEU A 75 -12.66 33.48 -16.30
N ALA A 76 -11.99 34.07 -15.33
CA ALA A 76 -12.56 34.98 -14.36
C ALA A 76 -11.85 36.33 -14.48
N ASP A 77 -12.62 37.24 -15.07
CA ASP A 77 -12.69 38.64 -14.68
C ASP A 77 -11.50 39.55 -15.02
N GLN A 78 -11.62 40.19 -16.18
CA GLN A 78 -10.95 41.45 -16.48
C GLN A 78 -11.46 42.54 -15.53
N CYS A 79 -10.88 42.64 -14.34
CA CYS A 79 -10.84 43.88 -13.58
C CYS A 79 -9.40 44.38 -13.52
N ARG A 80 -8.93 44.92 -14.65
CA ARG A 80 -7.73 45.76 -14.68
C ARG A 80 -8.09 47.08 -14.04
N GLU A 81 -7.96 47.14 -12.72
CA GLU A 81 -8.02 48.37 -11.94
C GLU A 81 -6.81 49.26 -12.27
N ASP A 82 -7.11 50.55 -12.54
CA ASP A 82 -6.28 51.74 -12.31
C ASP A 82 -5.01 51.93 -13.19
N LEU A 83 -4.62 53.08 -13.76
CA LEU A 83 -4.80 54.54 -13.58
C LEU A 83 -3.97 55.19 -14.75
N PRO A 84 -3.98 56.50 -15.14
CA PRO A 84 -4.60 57.71 -14.57
C PRO A 84 -5.62 58.47 -15.45
#